data_AF-A0A950WGA9-F1
#
_entry.id   AF-A0A950WGA9-F1
#
_cell.length_a   1.000
_cell.length_b   1.000
_cell.length_c   1.000
_cell.angle_alpha   90.00
_cell.angle_beta   90.00
_cell.angle_gamma   90.00
#
_symmetry.space_group_name_H-M   'P 1'
#
loop_
_entity.id
_entity.type
_entity.pdbx_description
1 polymer ?
#
loop_
_entity_poly.entity_id
_entity_poly.type
_entity_poly.pdbx_seq_one_letter_code
_entity_poly.pdbx_strand_id
1 'polypeptide(L)'
;MYTKNLEQLLRLLRSSRQSGLLTVESAEPDGALWQGQFRLIEGNVVACQVCKRVDGQVLLRNDEALRWMIAQGKLNWHLEEGVQTPETLLPALPPRASATGEGKNGTGMHGAFSPSSAEQTGWIPRRTLKGSQISAKSLKSLEYFQVFTLVNGHNSVEGITRLLRKPSHVVSSILYDLRDAGLIE
;
A
#
# COMPACT_ATOMS: atom_id res chain seq x y z
N MET A 1 -4.66 -5.98 11.54
CA MET A 1 -5.92 -5.25 11.23
C MET A 1 -6.95 -6.31 10.87
N TYR A 2 -8.16 -6.28 11.44
CA TYR A 2 -9.19 -7.29 11.14
C TYR A 2 -10.02 -6.81 9.94
N THR A 3 -9.93 -7.49 8.80
CA THR A 3 -10.93 -7.32 7.73
C THR A 3 -11.88 -8.50 7.77
N LYS A 4 -13.18 -8.20 7.80
CA LYS A 4 -14.23 -9.24 7.82
C LYS A 4 -14.35 -9.99 6.48
N ASN A 5 -13.71 -9.50 5.42
CA ASN A 5 -13.84 -10.08 4.09
C ASN A 5 -12.56 -9.90 3.27
N LEU A 6 -11.91 -11.03 2.95
CA LEU A 6 -10.69 -11.09 2.15
C LEU A 6 -10.89 -10.55 0.72
N GLU A 7 -12.06 -10.74 0.12
CA GLU A 7 -12.35 -10.25 -1.22
C GLU A 7 -12.37 -8.71 -1.29
N GLN A 8 -12.83 -8.07 -0.21
CA GLN A 8 -12.80 -6.61 -0.10
C GLN A 8 -11.37 -6.09 0.04
N LEU A 9 -10.53 -6.80 0.81
CA LEU A 9 -9.10 -6.49 0.93
C LEU A 9 -8.40 -6.62 -0.42
N LEU A 10 -8.58 -7.73 -1.13
CA LEU A 10 -7.98 -7.93 -2.45
C LEU A 10 -8.45 -6.89 -3.47
N ARG A 11 -9.73 -6.51 -3.45
CA ARG A 11 -10.25 -5.41 -4.27
C ARG A 11 -9.56 -4.08 -3.95
N LEU A 12 -9.37 -3.77 -2.67
CA LEU A 12 -8.69 -2.56 -2.23
C LEU A 12 -7.22 -2.55 -2.66
N LEU A 13 -6.51 -3.66 -2.50
CA LEU A 13 -5.12 -3.80 -2.93
C LEU A 13 -4.98 -3.66 -4.46
N ARG A 14 -5.94 -4.20 -5.21
CA ARG A 14 -6.05 -4.02 -6.66
C ARG A 14 -6.24 -2.55 -7.06
N SER A 15 -7.20 -1.87 -6.44
CA SER A 15 -7.47 -0.46 -6.71
C SER A 15 -6.28 0.44 -6.37
N SER A 16 -5.53 0.11 -5.32
CA SER A 16 -4.33 0.84 -4.89
C SER A 16 -3.05 0.41 -5.61
N ARG A 17 -3.13 -0.53 -6.57
CA ARG A 17 -2.00 -1.13 -7.30
C ARG A 17 -0.87 -1.62 -6.40
N GLN A 18 -1.24 -2.16 -5.23
CA GLN A 18 -0.29 -2.54 -4.19
C GLN A 18 0.48 -3.81 -4.56
N SER A 19 1.80 -3.77 -4.40
CA SER A 19 2.67 -4.92 -4.69
C SER A 19 3.34 -5.39 -3.40
N GLY A 20 3.55 -6.70 -3.27
CA GLY A 20 4.18 -7.25 -2.07
C GLY A 20 3.69 -8.64 -1.70
N LEU A 21 4.02 -9.06 -0.48
CA LEU A 21 3.57 -10.31 0.10
C LEU A 21 2.49 -10.02 1.14
N LEU A 22 1.25 -10.39 0.85
CA LEU A 22 0.15 -10.34 1.80
C LEU A 22 0.10 -11.66 2.56
N THR A 23 0.41 -11.61 3.84
CA THR A 23 0.20 -12.71 4.78
C THR A 23 -1.19 -12.60 5.40
N VAL A 24 -1.90 -13.72 5.50
CA VAL A 24 -3.17 -13.86 6.22
C VAL A 24 -3.11 -15.03 7.19
N GLU A 25 -3.74 -14.87 8.35
CA GLU A 25 -3.87 -15.90 9.39
C GLU A 25 -5.26 -15.81 10.04
N SER A 26 -5.69 -16.87 10.73
CA SER A 26 -6.96 -16.85 11.46
C SER A 26 -6.94 -15.76 12.55
N ALA A 27 -8.08 -15.09 12.72
CA ALA A 27 -8.27 -14.13 13.81
C ALA A 27 -8.54 -14.77 15.18
N GLU A 28 -8.72 -16.09 15.22
CA GLU A 28 -8.99 -16.83 16.45
C GLU A 28 -7.75 -16.86 17.37
N PRO A 29 -7.94 -16.69 18.69
CA PRO A 29 -6.85 -16.64 19.66
C PRO A 29 -6.11 -17.98 19.83
N ASP A 30 -6.69 -19.09 19.37
CA ASP A 30 -6.19 -20.44 19.59
C ASP A 30 -5.08 -20.88 18.61
N GLY A 31 -4.27 -19.92 18.15
CA GLY A 31 -3.10 -20.17 17.32
C GLY A 31 -3.43 -20.85 16.00
N ALA A 32 -3.74 -20.06 14.96
CA ALA A 32 -3.96 -20.58 13.62
C ALA A 32 -2.81 -21.53 13.19
N LEU A 33 -3.12 -22.82 12.99
CA LEU A 33 -2.16 -23.83 12.53
C LEU A 33 -1.69 -23.61 11.08
N TRP A 34 -2.23 -22.58 10.43
CA TRP A 34 -2.02 -22.26 9.03
C TRP A 34 -1.77 -20.76 8.83
N GLN A 35 -1.08 -20.45 7.74
CA GLN A 35 -0.79 -19.11 7.26
C GLN A 35 -0.99 -19.11 5.75
N GLY A 36 -1.82 -18.19 5.27
CA GLY A 36 -1.97 -17.93 3.84
C GLY A 36 -1.04 -16.83 3.38
N GLN A 37 -0.58 -16.94 2.14
CA GLN A 37 0.30 -15.98 1.51
C GLN A 37 -0.23 -15.66 0.11
N PHE A 38 -0.33 -14.38 -0.22
CA PHE A 38 -0.62 -13.89 -1.56
C PHE A 38 0.54 -13.05 -2.04
N ARG A 39 1.09 -13.41 -3.20
CA ARG A 39 2.02 -12.56 -3.92
C ARG A 39 1.22 -11.61 -4.81
N LEU A 40 1.43 -10.32 -4.62
CA LEU A 40 0.74 -9.25 -5.31
C LEU A 40 1.71 -8.49 -6.23
N ILE A 41 1.28 -8.26 -7.48
CA ILE A 41 1.97 -7.39 -8.44
C ILE A 41 0.93 -6.40 -8.98
N GLU A 42 1.18 -5.12 -8.75
CA GLU A 42 0.26 -4.02 -9.07
C GLU A 42 -1.17 -4.28 -8.58
N GLY A 43 -1.29 -4.88 -7.40
CA GLY A 43 -2.56 -5.19 -6.77
C GLY A 43 -3.26 -6.45 -7.30
N ASN A 44 -2.67 -7.15 -8.26
CA ASN A 44 -3.17 -8.43 -8.76
C ASN A 44 -2.48 -9.59 -8.04
N VAL A 45 -3.25 -10.60 -7.64
CA VAL A 45 -2.70 -11.84 -7.08
C VAL A 45 -2.08 -12.65 -8.20
N VAL A 46 -0.75 -12.83 -8.15
CA VAL A 46 0.00 -13.63 -9.13
C VAL A 46 0.32 -15.04 -8.63
N ALA A 47 0.30 -15.23 -7.32
CA ALA A 47 0.42 -16.54 -6.69
C ALA A 47 -0.24 -16.50 -5.31
N CYS A 48 -0.80 -17.62 -4.87
CA CYS A 48 -1.22 -17.77 -3.48
C CYS A 48 -1.03 -19.19 -2.98
N GLN A 49 -0.78 -19.32 -1.68
CA GLN A 49 -0.60 -20.61 -1.04
C GLN A 49 -1.06 -20.56 0.42
N VAL A 50 -1.52 -21.69 0.93
CA VAL A 50 -1.74 -21.90 2.36
C VAL A 50 -0.65 -22.82 2.85
N CYS A 51 0.10 -22.38 3.83
CA CYS A 51 1.14 -23.15 4.48
C CYS A 51 0.74 -23.46 5.92
N LYS A 52 1.25 -24.56 6.45
CA LYS A 52 1.16 -24.86 7.87
C LYS A 52 2.18 -24.00 8.62
N ARG A 53 1.76 -23.39 9.73
CA ARG A 53 2.54 -22.34 10.41
C ARG A 53 3.83 -22.87 11.05
N VAL A 54 3.82 -24.12 11.53
CA VAL A 54 4.92 -24.70 12.30
C VAL A 54 6.13 -25.13 11.46
N ASP A 55 5.90 -25.58 10.24
CA ASP A 55 6.91 -26.18 9.36
C ASP A 55 6.98 -25.50 7.97
N GLY A 56 6.08 -24.54 7.70
CA GLY A 56 5.98 -23.86 6.41
C GLY A 56 5.50 -24.76 5.28
N GLN A 57 5.05 -25.98 5.57
CA GLN A 57 4.65 -26.95 4.55
C GLN A 57 3.42 -26.43 3.80
N VAL A 58 3.50 -26.40 2.47
CA VAL A 58 2.38 -25.96 1.64
C VAL A 58 1.27 -27.01 1.66
N LEU A 59 0.11 -26.61 2.17
CA LEU A 59 -1.11 -27.41 2.21
C LEU A 59 -1.93 -27.26 0.92
N LEU A 60 -2.09 -26.01 0.45
CA LEU A 60 -2.91 -25.67 -0.72
C LEU A 60 -2.18 -24.63 -1.58
N ARG A 61 -2.45 -24.62 -2.89
CA ARG A 61 -1.91 -23.63 -3.84
C ARG A 61 -2.99 -23.01 -4.72
N ASN A 62 -2.71 -21.80 -5.20
CA ASN A 62 -3.47 -21.06 -6.21
C ASN A 62 -4.97 -21.03 -5.92
N ASP A 63 -5.82 -21.35 -6.90
CA ASP A 63 -7.27 -21.22 -6.80
C ASP A 63 -7.90 -22.03 -5.65
N GLU A 64 -7.29 -23.15 -5.27
CA GLU A 64 -7.72 -23.94 -4.14
C GLU A 64 -7.43 -23.23 -2.81
N ALA A 65 -6.22 -22.70 -2.68
CA ALA A 65 -5.81 -21.88 -1.54
C ALA A 65 -6.68 -20.63 -1.40
N LEU A 66 -6.97 -19.95 -2.52
CA LEU A 66 -7.80 -18.74 -2.54
C LEU A 66 -9.23 -19.03 -2.06
N ARG A 67 -9.89 -20.04 -2.66
CA ARG A 67 -11.26 -20.41 -2.27
C ARG A 67 -11.35 -20.84 -0.81
N TRP A 68 -10.38 -21.62 -0.35
CA TRP A 68 -10.32 -22.08 1.03
C TRP A 68 -10.15 -20.92 2.01
N MET A 69 -9.27 -19.96 1.71
CA MET A 69 -9.05 -18.77 2.56
C MET A 69 -10.26 -17.84 2.61
N ILE A 70 -10.98 -17.65 1.50
CA ILE A 70 -12.23 -16.86 1.48
C ILE A 70 -13.27 -17.47 2.43
N ALA A 71 -13.31 -18.80 2.56
CA ALA A 71 -14.25 -19.51 3.43
C ALA A 71 -13.93 -19.41 4.94
N GLN A 72 -12.71 -18.99 5.33
CA GLN A 72 -12.28 -18.93 6.74
C GLN A 72 -12.90 -17.74 7.53
N GLY A 73 -13.53 -16.78 6.85
CA GLY A 73 -14.22 -15.67 7.50
C GLY A 73 -13.27 -14.59 8.02
N LYS A 74 -13.18 -14.41 9.36
CA LYS A 74 -12.40 -13.33 9.97
C LYS A 74 -10.91 -13.64 9.90
N LEU A 75 -10.17 -12.83 9.16
CA LEU A 75 -8.72 -13.00 8.99
C LEU A 75 -7.96 -11.80 9.55
N ASN A 76 -6.83 -12.12 10.17
CA ASN A 76 -5.74 -11.17 10.37
C ASN A 76 -4.91 -11.11 9.10
N TRP A 77 -4.43 -9.92 8.75
CA TRP A 77 -3.56 -9.76 7.61
C TRP A 77 -2.46 -8.75 7.87
N HIS A 78 -1.36 -8.95 7.13
CA HIS A 78 -0.18 -8.12 7.11
C HIS A 78 0.34 -8.05 5.68
N LEU A 79 0.54 -6.84 5.14
CA LEU A 79 1.13 -6.64 3.82
C LEU A 79 2.57 -6.19 3.99
N GLU A 80 3.50 -7.00 3.50
CA GLU A 80 4.89 -6.61 3.33
C GLU A 80 5.02 -6.00 1.94
N GLU A 81 4.94 -4.66 1.88
CA GLU A 81 5.27 -3.88 0.69
C GLU A 81 6.77 -4.05 0.45
N GLY A 82 7.11 -4.89 -0.54
CA GLY A 82 8.49 -5.20 -0.85
C GLY A 82 9.23 -3.96 -1.36
N VAL A 83 10.12 -3.41 -0.52
CA VAL A 83 11.40 -2.89 -1.04
C VAL A 83 12.04 -4.05 -1.78
N GLN A 84 12.49 -3.81 -3.01
CA GLN A 84 13.12 -4.84 -3.82
C GLN A 84 14.28 -5.51 -3.03
N THR A 85 14.17 -6.85 -2.94
CA THR A 85 15.22 -7.87 -2.75
C THR A 85 15.87 -8.06 -1.36
N PRO A 86 16.05 -9.33 -0.97
CA PRO A 86 17.35 -9.95 -1.07
C PRO A 86 17.42 -10.89 -2.28
N GLU A 87 18.42 -10.59 -3.09
CA GLU A 87 18.99 -11.38 -4.17
C GLU A 87 19.39 -12.77 -3.65
N THR A 88 18.62 -13.82 -3.93
CA THR A 88 19.18 -15.18 -3.99
C THR A 88 18.32 -16.06 -4.90
N LEU A 89 18.99 -16.63 -5.90
CA LEU A 89 18.53 -17.67 -6.83
C LEU A 89 17.53 -17.21 -7.90
N LEU A 90 18.03 -16.62 -8.98
CA LEU A 90 17.83 -17.08 -10.38
C LEU A 90 18.69 -16.20 -11.34
N PRO A 91 19.25 -16.73 -12.44
CA PRO A 91 20.31 -16.08 -13.20
C PRO A 91 19.82 -14.87 -14.01
N ALA A 92 20.60 -13.79 -13.96
CA ALA A 92 20.38 -12.56 -14.73
C ALA A 92 20.62 -12.75 -16.23
N LEU A 93 19.73 -12.18 -17.05
CA LEU A 93 19.96 -11.93 -18.48
C LEU A 93 20.50 -10.50 -18.68
N PRO A 94 21.35 -10.26 -19.70
CA PRO A 94 22.21 -9.07 -19.77
C PRO A 94 21.46 -7.79 -20.17
N PRO A 95 21.99 -6.60 -19.79
CA PRO A 95 21.39 -5.31 -20.08
C PRO A 95 21.60 -4.89 -21.54
N ARG A 96 20.53 -4.42 -22.19
CA ARG A 96 20.57 -3.84 -23.53
C ARG A 96 20.78 -2.33 -23.43
N ALA A 97 21.90 -1.85 -23.98
CA ALA A 97 22.24 -0.45 -24.11
C ALA A 97 21.33 0.30 -25.11
N SER A 98 21.10 1.59 -24.84
CA SER A 98 20.95 2.74 -25.78
C SER A 98 20.59 3.96 -24.92
N ALA A 99 21.40 5.00 -24.75
CA ALA A 99 21.96 5.98 -25.69
C ALA A 99 21.39 7.37 -25.37
N THR A 100 22.27 8.23 -24.85
CA THR A 100 22.51 9.63 -25.27
C THR A 100 21.34 10.63 -25.34
N GLY A 101 21.46 11.69 -24.53
CA GLY A 101 20.76 12.95 -24.70
C GLY A 101 21.29 14.02 -23.74
N GLU A 102 22.35 14.72 -24.16
CA GLU A 102 22.86 15.96 -23.56
C GLU A 102 21.82 17.10 -23.62
N GLY A 103 21.78 17.93 -22.59
CA GLY A 103 21.04 19.20 -22.60
C GLY A 103 21.30 20.01 -21.33
N LYS A 104 22.03 21.11 -21.49
CA LYS A 104 22.71 21.93 -20.46
C LYS A 104 21.93 23.23 -20.18
N ASN A 105 22.16 23.80 -18.98
CA ASN A 105 21.86 25.19 -18.53
C ASN A 105 20.38 25.48 -18.18
N GLY A 106 20.01 26.26 -17.17
CA GLY A 106 20.72 27.12 -16.22
C GLY A 106 19.75 28.21 -15.70
N THR A 107 20.05 28.72 -14.50
CA THR A 107 19.60 30.02 -13.94
C THR A 107 18.22 30.09 -13.28
N GLY A 108 18.24 30.32 -11.95
CA GLY A 108 17.07 30.67 -11.16
C GLY A 108 16.77 32.17 -11.17
N MET A 109 15.56 32.53 -10.77
CA MET A 109 15.23 33.83 -10.19
C MET A 109 14.05 33.68 -9.23
N HIS A 110 14.12 34.46 -8.16
CA HIS A 110 13.20 34.54 -7.03
C HIS A 110 11.82 35.05 -7.45
N GLY A 111 10.78 34.47 -6.87
CA GLY A 111 9.41 34.98 -6.90
C GLY A 111 8.69 34.59 -5.61
N ALA A 112 8.81 35.44 -4.59
CA ALA A 112 8.00 35.34 -3.39
C ALA A 112 6.60 35.88 -3.69
N PHE A 113 5.60 35.01 -3.81
CA PHE A 113 4.20 35.38 -3.72
C PHE A 113 3.42 34.26 -3.02
N SER A 114 2.62 34.65 -2.04
CA SER A 114 1.84 33.81 -1.13
C SER A 114 0.92 32.83 -1.86
N PRO A 115 0.78 31.57 -1.41
CA PRO A 115 -0.15 30.63 -2.02
C PRO A 115 -1.58 30.98 -1.58
N SER A 116 -2.31 31.65 -2.46
CA SER A 116 -3.77 31.71 -2.45
C SER A 116 -4.35 30.30 -2.52
N SER A 117 -5.38 30.03 -1.71
CA SER A 117 -6.01 28.72 -1.44
C SER A 117 -6.73 28.02 -2.62
N ALA A 118 -6.20 28.07 -3.85
CA ALA A 118 -6.78 27.45 -5.03
C ALA A 118 -5.93 26.30 -5.64
N GLU A 119 -4.73 26.02 -5.13
CA GLU A 119 -3.77 25.09 -5.75
C GLU A 119 -3.70 23.68 -5.15
N GLN A 120 -4.63 23.29 -4.27
CA GLN A 120 -4.55 21.97 -3.61
C GLN A 120 -5.26 20.83 -4.34
N THR A 121 -5.98 21.12 -5.41
CA THR A 121 -6.69 20.09 -6.20
C THR A 121 -5.71 19.15 -6.93
N GLY A 122 -4.52 19.64 -7.27
CA GLY A 122 -3.45 18.86 -7.93
C GLY A 122 -2.37 18.31 -6.99
N TRP A 123 -2.42 18.58 -5.68
CA TRP A 123 -1.38 18.11 -4.76
C TRP A 123 -1.42 16.58 -4.64
N ILE A 124 -0.25 15.95 -4.76
CA ILE A 124 -0.07 14.50 -4.64
C ILE A 124 0.72 14.26 -3.36
N PRO A 125 0.03 13.99 -2.23
CA PRO A 125 0.70 13.75 -0.97
C PRO A 125 1.56 12.48 -1.03
N ARG A 126 2.71 12.54 -0.37
CA ARG A 126 3.70 11.47 -0.24
C ARG A 126 3.97 11.20 1.24
N ARG A 127 4.28 9.95 1.61
CA ARG A 127 4.68 9.65 2.99
C ARG A 127 6.13 10.06 3.19
N THR A 128 6.39 10.70 4.32
CA THR A 128 7.76 10.91 4.79
C THR A 128 8.30 9.59 5.36
N LEU A 129 9.61 9.52 5.62
CA LEU A 129 10.23 8.37 6.29
C LEU A 129 9.54 8.03 7.62
N LYS A 130 9.15 9.07 8.37
CA LYS A 130 8.40 8.96 9.63
C LYS A 130 6.99 8.39 9.41
N GLY A 131 6.32 8.80 8.34
CA GLY A 131 5.02 8.25 7.93
C GLY A 131 5.11 6.77 7.57
N SER A 132 6.13 6.36 6.82
CA SER A 132 6.30 4.96 6.40
C SER A 132 6.55 3.99 7.55
N GLN A 133 7.03 4.47 8.69
CA GLN A 133 7.25 3.67 9.90
C GLN A 133 6.04 3.66 10.85
N ILE A 134 4.98 4.41 10.55
CA ILE A 134 3.86 4.54 11.47
C ILE A 134 2.95 3.30 11.42
N SER A 135 2.63 2.76 12.60
CA SER A 135 1.64 1.69 12.73
C SER A 135 0.23 2.26 12.58
N ALA A 136 -0.68 1.45 12.03
CA ALA A 136 -2.11 1.76 11.97
C ALA A 136 -2.72 2.11 13.36
N LYS A 137 -2.12 1.63 14.46
CA LYS A 137 -2.54 1.93 15.83
C LYS A 137 -2.20 3.36 16.30
N SER A 138 -1.29 4.03 15.62
CA SER A 138 -0.83 5.38 16.00
C SER A 138 -1.65 6.51 15.36
N LEU A 139 -2.59 6.18 14.47
CA LEU A 139 -3.46 7.15 13.83
C LEU A 139 -4.72 7.37 14.65
N LYS A 140 -5.14 8.64 14.74
CA LYS A 140 -6.21 9.11 15.64
C LYS A 140 -7.58 8.47 15.36
N SER A 141 -7.85 8.05 14.12
CA SER A 141 -9.12 7.41 13.76
C SER A 141 -9.01 6.54 12.50
N LEU A 142 -10.05 5.74 12.25
CA LEU A 142 -10.21 4.97 11.01
C LEU A 142 -10.20 5.87 9.77
N GLU A 143 -10.71 7.10 9.87
CA GLU A 143 -10.72 8.03 8.74
C GLU A 143 -9.31 8.54 8.41
N TYR A 144 -8.50 8.83 9.43
CA TYR A 144 -7.09 9.18 9.23
C TYR A 144 -6.33 8.03 8.60
N PHE A 145 -6.61 6.80 9.03
CA PHE A 145 -6.03 5.61 8.42
C PHE A 145 -6.43 5.49 6.95
N GLN A 146 -7.73 5.57 6.62
CA GLN A 146 -8.21 5.48 5.24
C GLN A 146 -7.55 6.50 4.31
N VAL A 147 -7.43 7.75 4.75
CA VAL A 147 -6.75 8.80 3.99
C VAL A 147 -5.25 8.50 3.88
N PHE A 148 -4.59 8.21 5.01
CA PHE A 148 -3.16 7.95 5.07
C PHE A 148 -2.73 6.72 4.24
N THR A 149 -3.55 5.67 4.17
CA THR A 149 -3.30 4.48 3.33
C THR A 149 -3.23 4.84 1.83
N LEU A 150 -3.97 5.87 1.41
CA LEU A 150 -4.00 6.32 0.02
C LEU A 150 -2.90 7.34 -0.32
N VAL A 151 -2.25 7.89 0.71
CA VAL A 151 -1.05 8.72 0.54
C VAL A 151 0.13 7.81 0.20
N ASN A 152 0.41 7.66 -1.09
CA ASN A 152 1.51 6.84 -1.59
C ASN A 152 2.37 7.57 -2.64
N GLY A 153 2.09 8.85 -2.91
CA GLY A 153 2.77 9.61 -3.96
C GLY A 153 2.24 9.42 -5.38
N HIS A 154 1.14 8.67 -5.55
CA HIS A 154 0.49 8.45 -6.84
C HIS A 154 -0.94 9.01 -6.89
N ASN A 155 -1.61 9.12 -5.74
CA ASN A 155 -2.97 9.65 -5.67
C ASN A 155 -2.96 11.15 -5.36
N SER A 156 -3.63 11.95 -6.19
CA SER A 156 -3.92 13.35 -5.86
C SER A 156 -4.99 13.45 -4.77
N VAL A 157 -5.10 14.62 -4.11
CA VAL A 157 -6.18 14.90 -3.13
C VAL A 157 -7.56 14.59 -3.73
N GLU A 158 -7.80 14.99 -4.98
CA GLU A 158 -9.05 14.71 -5.67
C GLU A 158 -9.24 13.21 -5.96
N GLY A 159 -8.16 12.50 -6.28
CA GLY A 159 -8.16 11.05 -6.41
C GLY A 159 -8.54 10.35 -5.11
N ILE A 160 -7.93 10.75 -3.99
CA ILE A 160 -8.24 10.25 -2.64
C ILE A 160 -9.71 10.53 -2.29
N THR A 161 -10.20 11.74 -2.60
CA THR A 161 -11.60 12.16 -2.37
C THR A 161 -12.58 11.26 -3.13
N ARG A 162 -12.32 11.04 -4.43
CA ARG A 162 -13.12 10.15 -5.27
C ARG A 162 -13.09 8.69 -4.79
N LEU A 163 -11.93 8.19 -4.38
CA LEU A 163 -11.75 6.82 -3.89
C LEU A 163 -12.49 6.58 -2.57
N LEU A 164 -12.45 7.53 -1.65
CA LEU A 164 -13.12 7.42 -0.35
C LEU A 164 -14.61 7.79 -0.41
N ARG A 165 -15.09 8.36 -1.53
CA ARG A 165 -16.43 8.95 -1.67
C ARG A 165 -16.76 9.91 -0.53
N LYS A 166 -15.76 10.70 -0.13
CA LYS A 166 -15.88 11.70 0.94
C LYS A 166 -15.88 13.11 0.36
N PRO A 167 -16.36 14.11 1.11
CA PRO A 167 -16.20 15.50 0.72
C PRO A 167 -14.72 15.90 0.71
N SER A 168 -14.32 16.73 -0.26
CA SER A 168 -12.94 17.20 -0.41
C SER A 168 -12.42 17.91 0.84
N HIS A 169 -13.25 18.72 1.51
CA HIS A 169 -12.86 19.43 2.72
C HIS A 169 -12.47 18.50 3.88
N VAL A 170 -13.13 17.34 4.02
CA VAL A 170 -12.79 16.34 5.06
C VAL A 170 -11.43 15.72 4.78
N VAL A 171 -11.18 15.34 3.52
CA VAL A 171 -9.91 14.73 3.08
C VAL A 171 -8.77 15.75 3.22
N SER A 172 -8.98 16.97 2.75
CA SER A 172 -8.00 18.05 2.87
C SER A 172 -7.65 18.33 4.33
N SER A 173 -8.63 18.43 5.23
CA SER A 173 -8.38 18.66 6.67
C SER A 173 -7.49 17.56 7.26
N ILE A 174 -7.78 16.29 6.94
CA ILE A 174 -6.98 15.16 7.43
C ILE A 174 -5.56 15.20 6.85
N LEU A 175 -5.40 15.51 5.57
CA LEU A 175 -4.08 15.63 4.94
C LEU A 175 -3.26 16.77 5.55
N TYR A 176 -3.88 17.90 5.87
CA TYR A 176 -3.21 18.99 6.58
C TYR A 176 -2.69 18.54 7.95
N ASP A 177 -3.51 17.86 8.73
CA ASP A 177 -3.11 17.36 10.05
C ASP A 177 -1.98 16.32 9.97
N LEU A 178 -2.02 15.45 8.95
CA LEU A 178 -0.95 14.48 8.69
C LEU A 178 0.35 15.17 8.27
N ARG A 179 0.26 16.26 7.51
CA ARG A 179 1.42 17.07 7.08
C ARG A 179 2.02 17.81 8.27
N ASP A 180 1.19 18.42 9.11
CA ASP A 180 1.61 19.11 10.33
C ASP A 180 2.29 18.15 11.33
N ALA A 181 1.80 16.89 11.42
CA ALA A 181 2.44 15.83 12.18
C ALA A 181 3.78 15.32 11.58
N GLY A 182 4.17 15.82 10.41
CA GLY A 182 5.37 15.43 9.66
C GLY A 182 5.30 14.01 9.09
N LEU A 183 4.10 13.46 8.90
CA LEU A 183 3.89 12.11 8.38
C LEU A 183 3.80 12.07 6.85
N ILE A 184 3.43 13.20 6.24
CA ILE A 184 3.30 13.34 4.79
C ILE A 184 3.87 14.69 4.31
N GLU A 185 4.20 14.77 3.02
CA GLU A 185 4.68 15.97 2.30
C GLU A 185 4.05 16.10 0.91
#